data_AF-A0A819QPT3-F1
#
_entry.id   AF-A0A819QPT3-F1
#
_cell.length_a   1.000
_cell.length_b   1.000
_cell.length_c   1.000
_cell.angle_alpha   90.00
_cell.angle_beta   90.00
_cell.angle_gamma   90.00
#
_symmetry.space_group_name_H-M   'P 1'
#
loop_
_entity.id
_entity.type
_entity.pdbx_description
1 polymer ?
#
loop_
_entity_poly.entity_id
_entity_poly.type
_entity_poly.pdbx_seq_one_letter_code
_entity_poly.pdbx_strand_id
1 'polypeptide(L)'
;VLVVQVNSQFCNGMTQYDGCSINSGCGCLQVVGAINIGSCSYLYLTECSELVKCDHGNHCYSPDHICVYHPRCQSLPVCYPVPNYSQQLCPPISIMPNIPANSTWAQDSVTVAGWSEGDNSTNQLLNAGGLFVDDDETVVIADSWNHRIIQWKKGYANGQVVAGGNDKGIRLDQLNEPTDVLADKETDSAIICDQWNRRVVRWSRHNGTKQGEILIDNIDCYGLAMDDQRYVYVSDYRKFEVRRYGLGDKNGILVAGGNGDGIDLGQLKFPSYLFVDRQQNVYVSDEYNFRLMKWNKGAIEGIVVAGGYGIGNASTQLSYPKGIFVDMLGTVYVADNWDHRVMRWPPGAKQGAVIAGGNGYGLGANQFAYPVGLPFDRNGNLYVVDQFNHRVQRFSLE
;
A
#
# COMPACT_ATOMS: atom_id res chain seq x y z
N VAL A 1 20.91 1.12 -0.73
CA VAL A 1 21.17 0.30 -1.94
C VAL A 1 20.22 0.83 -3.01
N LEU A 2 20.76 1.40 -4.08
CA LEU A 2 19.94 1.97 -5.15
C LEU A 2 20.41 1.38 -6.47
N VAL A 3 19.49 0.73 -7.16
CA VAL A 3 19.68 0.02 -8.43
C VAL A 3 18.69 0.66 -9.40
N VAL A 4 19.17 1.37 -10.41
CA VAL A 4 18.32 1.93 -11.48
C VAL A 4 18.89 1.59 -12.86
N GLN A 5 18.13 0.80 -13.62
CA GLN A 5 18.43 0.44 -15.01
C GLN A 5 18.05 1.61 -15.93
N VAL A 6 18.98 2.07 -16.77
CA VAL A 6 18.67 3.02 -17.84
C VAL A 6 19.00 2.36 -19.17
N ASN A 7 17.99 2.15 -20.00
CA ASN A 7 18.17 1.75 -21.39
C ASN A 7 18.47 3.00 -22.22
N SER A 8 19.66 3.08 -22.80
CA SER A 8 19.86 3.91 -24.01
C SER A 8 20.88 3.25 -24.94
N GLN A 9 20.45 3.04 -26.18
CA GLN A 9 21.38 2.79 -27.28
C GLN A 9 22.15 4.11 -27.54
N PHE A 10 23.48 4.03 -27.61
CA PHE A 10 24.45 5.08 -27.96
C PHE A 10 24.75 6.16 -26.89
N CYS A 11 25.75 5.90 -26.05
CA CYS A 11 26.53 6.94 -25.37
C CYS A 11 27.73 7.33 -26.25
N ASN A 12 27.53 8.25 -27.19
CA ASN A 12 28.63 9.01 -27.79
C ASN A 12 28.69 10.39 -27.14
N GLY A 13 29.92 10.82 -26.84
CA GLY A 13 30.23 11.87 -25.88
C GLY A 13 29.67 13.28 -26.10
N MET A 14 29.99 14.10 -25.10
CA MET A 14 29.60 15.48 -24.80
C MET A 14 28.44 15.63 -23.81
N THR A 15 28.84 15.92 -22.58
CA THR A 15 28.06 16.35 -21.42
C THR A 15 27.42 17.73 -21.64
N GLN A 16 26.08 17.79 -21.62
CA GLN A 16 25.31 18.81 -20.89
C GLN A 16 23.81 18.48 -20.98
N TYR A 17 23.14 18.27 -19.85
CA TYR A 17 21.70 18.48 -19.75
C TYR A 17 21.35 19.13 -18.42
N ASP A 18 20.90 20.37 -18.51
CA ASP A 18 20.09 21.07 -17.53
C ASP A 18 18.73 20.37 -17.41
N GLY A 19 18.27 20.15 -16.18
CA GLY A 19 16.89 19.71 -15.91
C GLY A 19 16.74 18.48 -15.02
N CYS A 20 17.23 18.54 -13.77
CA CYS A 20 16.70 17.70 -12.69
C CYS A 20 16.07 18.62 -11.64
N SER A 21 14.75 18.70 -11.64
CA SER A 21 14.00 19.25 -10.49
C SER A 21 13.99 18.21 -9.36
N ILE A 22 13.99 18.70 -8.13
CA ILE A 22 14.35 18.02 -6.88
C ILE A 22 13.26 17.02 -6.41
N ASN A 23 12.46 16.46 -7.32
CA ASN A 23 11.26 15.68 -7.01
C ASN A 23 11.29 14.22 -7.49
N SER A 24 12.46 13.67 -7.80
CA SER A 24 12.63 12.22 -7.91
C SER A 24 13.32 11.71 -6.64
N GLY A 25 12.74 10.71 -5.98
CA GLY A 25 13.26 10.09 -4.74
C GLY A 25 14.59 9.34 -4.89
N CYS A 26 15.39 9.67 -5.89
CA CYS A 26 16.76 9.24 -6.06
C CYS A 26 17.60 10.51 -6.11
N GLY A 27 18.35 10.80 -5.04
CA GLY A 27 19.29 11.93 -5.06
C GLY A 27 20.15 11.88 -6.31
N CYS A 28 20.34 13.03 -6.97
CA CYS A 28 21.16 13.13 -8.16
C CYS A 28 22.59 12.65 -7.87
N LEU A 29 23.05 11.62 -8.57
CA LEU A 29 24.43 11.17 -8.55
C LEU A 29 24.94 11.01 -9.98
N GLN A 30 26.16 11.50 -10.22
CA GLN A 30 26.83 11.48 -11.53
C GLN A 30 27.07 10.04 -12.00
N VAL A 31 26.68 9.74 -13.23
CA VAL A 31 26.92 8.45 -13.88
C VAL A 31 28.39 8.34 -14.30
N VAL A 32 29.02 7.22 -13.96
CA VAL A 32 30.37 6.85 -14.39
C VAL A 32 30.27 6.04 -15.68
N GLY A 33 30.92 6.50 -16.75
CA GLY A 33 31.05 5.71 -17.98
C GLY A 33 32.11 4.61 -17.83
N ALA A 34 31.75 3.37 -18.18
CA ALA A 34 32.70 2.31 -18.44
C ALA A 34 33.09 2.33 -19.93
N ILE A 35 34.38 2.21 -20.23
CA ILE A 35 34.88 2.14 -21.61
C ILE A 35 34.86 0.65 -21.99
N ASN A 36 34.11 0.29 -23.04
CA ASN A 36 34.10 -1.03 -23.72
C ASN A 36 33.02 -2.08 -23.40
N ILE A 37 31.90 -1.75 -22.75
CA ILE A 37 30.76 -2.68 -22.68
C ILE A 37 29.46 -1.93 -22.94
N GLY A 38 28.69 -2.38 -23.94
CA GLY A 38 27.39 -1.83 -24.31
C GLY A 38 26.27 -2.12 -23.31
N SER A 39 26.57 -2.18 -22.02
CA SER A 39 25.63 -2.55 -20.95
C SER A 39 25.99 -1.83 -19.64
N CYS A 40 25.04 -1.04 -19.13
CA CYS A 40 25.17 -0.33 -17.85
C CYS A 40 25.09 -1.31 -16.68
N SER A 41 26.08 -1.26 -15.77
CA SER A 41 26.14 -2.05 -14.53
C SER A 41 26.24 -1.15 -13.30
N TYR A 42 25.79 -1.65 -12.13
CA TYR A 42 25.78 -0.92 -10.86
C TYR A 42 27.13 -0.94 -10.15
N LEU A 43 27.51 0.17 -9.51
CA LEU A 43 28.72 0.31 -8.71
C LEU A 43 28.35 0.63 -7.26
N TYR A 44 28.82 -0.18 -6.30
CA TYR A 44 28.77 0.18 -4.88
C TYR A 44 29.94 1.13 -4.60
N LEU A 45 29.68 2.17 -3.82
CA LEU A 45 30.68 3.16 -3.46
C LEU A 45 31.55 2.63 -2.31
N THR A 46 32.60 1.91 -2.66
CA THR A 46 33.71 1.53 -1.76
C THR A 46 34.72 2.69 -1.66
N GLU A 47 35.44 2.82 -0.54
CA GLU A 47 36.50 3.83 -0.44
C GLU A 47 37.64 3.54 -1.42
N CYS A 48 38.20 4.60 -2.03
CA CYS A 48 39.19 4.47 -3.10
C CYS A 48 40.46 3.72 -2.67
N SER A 49 40.81 3.77 -1.38
CA SER A 49 41.95 3.08 -0.79
C SER A 49 41.84 1.55 -0.83
N GLU A 50 40.64 1.01 -1.00
CA GLU A 50 40.38 -0.44 -1.01
C GLU A 50 40.32 -1.01 -2.44
N LEU A 51 40.39 -0.15 -3.47
CA LEU A 51 40.27 -0.54 -4.87
C LEU A 51 41.65 -0.64 -5.54
N VAL A 52 41.84 -1.72 -6.31
CA VAL A 52 43.07 -1.96 -7.07
C VAL A 52 43.04 -1.14 -8.35
N LYS A 53 44.17 -0.53 -8.74
CA LYS A 53 44.26 0.23 -10.00
C LYS A 53 44.27 -0.71 -11.20
N CYS A 54 43.67 -0.25 -12.30
CA CYS A 54 43.82 -0.91 -13.59
C CYS A 54 45.25 -0.86 -14.10
N ASP A 55 45.62 -1.85 -14.90
CA ASP A 55 46.91 -1.83 -15.60
C ASP A 55 46.91 -0.78 -16.74
N HIS A 56 48.07 -0.59 -17.36
CA HIS A 56 48.26 0.36 -18.46
C HIS A 56 47.40 0.08 -19.72
N GLY A 57 46.76 -1.09 -19.79
CA GLY A 57 45.85 -1.47 -20.86
C GLY A 57 44.36 -1.39 -20.50
N ASN A 58 44.00 -0.86 -19.31
CA ASN A 58 42.64 -0.93 -18.75
C ASN A 58 42.15 -2.36 -18.53
N HIS A 59 43.02 -3.26 -18.11
CA HIS A 59 42.65 -4.62 -17.70
C HIS A 59 42.76 -4.80 -16.19
N CYS A 60 41.96 -5.74 -15.68
CA CYS A 60 42.01 -6.24 -14.32
C CYS A 60 42.58 -7.64 -14.31
N TYR A 61 43.43 -7.93 -13.31
CA TYR A 61 44.02 -9.26 -13.14
C TYR A 61 42.99 -10.33 -12.78
N SER A 62 41.88 -9.95 -12.15
CA SER A 62 40.78 -10.86 -11.87
C SER A 62 39.81 -10.89 -13.05
N PRO A 63 39.44 -12.08 -13.57
CA PRO A 63 38.54 -12.22 -14.72
C PRO A 63 37.12 -11.72 -14.43
N ASP A 64 36.73 -11.65 -13.15
CA ASP A 64 35.42 -11.19 -12.72
C ASP A 64 35.44 -9.69 -12.35
N HIS A 65 36.41 -8.91 -12.86
CA HIS A 65 36.54 -7.47 -12.56
C HIS A 65 36.64 -6.64 -13.83
N ILE A 66 36.12 -5.41 -13.77
CA ILE A 66 36.16 -4.45 -14.88
C ILE A 66 36.82 -3.13 -14.46
N CYS A 67 37.39 -2.42 -15.44
CA CYS A 67 37.98 -1.10 -15.25
C CYS A 67 36.94 0.02 -15.34
N VAL A 68 36.84 0.83 -14.30
CA VAL A 68 35.86 1.92 -14.20
C VAL A 68 36.48 3.21 -13.66
N TYR A 69 36.00 4.37 -14.13
CA TYR A 69 36.46 5.68 -13.68
C TYR A 69 35.70 6.15 -12.44
N HIS A 70 36.19 5.80 -11.26
CA HIS A 70 35.48 6.16 -10.04
C HIS A 70 35.63 7.66 -9.70
N PRO A 71 34.54 8.41 -9.44
CA PRO A 71 34.55 9.87 -9.36
C PRO A 71 35.26 10.39 -8.10
N ARG A 72 35.47 9.54 -7.09
CA ARG A 72 36.31 9.85 -5.91
C ARG A 72 37.78 9.47 -6.09
N CYS A 73 38.15 8.81 -7.18
CA CYS A 73 39.49 8.26 -7.41
C CYS A 73 40.28 9.05 -8.47
N GLN A 74 40.60 10.31 -8.19
CA GLN A 74 41.57 11.17 -8.93
C GLN A 74 41.73 10.89 -10.44
N SER A 75 40.63 10.62 -11.14
CA SER A 75 40.58 10.32 -12.58
C SER A 75 41.38 9.09 -13.08
N LEU A 76 41.80 8.16 -12.21
CA LEU A 76 42.46 6.92 -12.64
C LEU A 76 41.46 5.74 -12.64
N PRO A 77 41.46 4.88 -13.67
CA PRO A 77 40.58 3.72 -13.72
C PRO A 77 40.99 2.69 -12.66
N VAL A 78 39.99 2.13 -11.98
CA VAL A 78 40.16 1.13 -10.91
C VAL A 78 39.40 -0.14 -11.26
N CYS A 79 39.94 -1.27 -10.79
CA CYS A 79 39.35 -2.59 -10.93
C CYS A 79 38.24 -2.80 -9.92
N TYR A 80 37.05 -3.06 -10.44
CA TYR A 80 35.86 -3.25 -9.64
C TYR A 80 35.28 -4.65 -9.86
N PRO A 81 34.96 -5.41 -8.79
CA PRO A 81 34.35 -6.73 -8.91
C PRO A 81 32.98 -6.63 -9.57
N VAL A 82 32.76 -7.42 -10.61
CA VAL A 82 31.43 -7.68 -11.17
C VAL A 82 30.89 -8.90 -10.44
N PRO A 83 29.99 -8.73 -9.46
CA PRO A 83 29.42 -9.89 -8.80
C PRO A 83 28.66 -10.73 -9.82
N ASN A 84 28.96 -12.03 -9.87
CA ASN A 84 28.22 -13.05 -10.61
C ASN A 84 26.81 -13.18 -10.01
N TYR A 85 25.94 -12.24 -10.32
CA TYR A 85 24.52 -12.38 -10.04
C TYR A 85 23.88 -13.11 -11.21
N SER A 86 23.53 -14.39 -10.98
CA SER A 86 22.31 -14.93 -11.58
C SER A 86 21.23 -13.87 -11.42
N GLN A 87 20.59 -13.46 -12.51
CA GLN A 87 19.56 -12.43 -12.58
C GLN A 87 18.60 -12.48 -11.40
N GLN A 88 18.97 -11.84 -10.29
CA GLN A 88 18.08 -11.59 -9.18
C GLN A 88 17.36 -10.33 -9.62
N LEU A 89 16.35 -10.55 -10.48
CA LEU A 89 15.31 -9.58 -10.77
C LEU A 89 14.97 -8.93 -9.43
N CYS A 90 15.10 -7.61 -9.34
CA CYS A 90 14.50 -6.90 -8.22
C CYS A 90 13.09 -7.44 -8.07
N PRO A 91 12.65 -7.80 -6.84
CA PRO A 91 11.27 -8.18 -6.64
C PRO A 91 10.38 -7.11 -7.30
N PRO A 92 9.33 -7.50 -8.04
CA PRO A 92 8.53 -6.56 -8.78
C PRO A 92 8.03 -5.50 -7.81
N ILE A 93 8.53 -4.27 -7.99
CA ILE A 93 8.10 -3.12 -7.22
C ILE A 93 6.58 -3.12 -7.27
N SER A 94 5.91 -3.07 -6.12
CA SER A 94 4.48 -2.80 -6.09
C SER A 94 4.27 -1.45 -6.76
N ILE A 95 3.84 -1.50 -8.04
CA ILE A 95 3.61 -0.31 -8.84
C ILE A 95 2.31 0.30 -8.29
N MET A 96 2.45 1.26 -7.40
CA MET A 96 1.33 2.15 -7.09
C MET A 96 0.84 2.76 -8.41
N PRO A 97 -0.47 2.75 -8.68
CA PRO A 97 -1.01 3.34 -9.89
C PRO A 97 -0.60 4.81 -9.99
N ASN A 98 -0.21 5.21 -11.19
CA ASN A 98 -0.06 6.62 -11.50
C ASN A 98 -1.45 7.18 -11.79
N ILE A 99 -2.02 7.90 -10.82
CA ILE A 99 -3.32 8.56 -10.96
C ILE A 99 -3.06 10.05 -11.28
N PRO A 100 -3.32 10.51 -12.51
CA PRO A 100 -3.22 11.93 -12.85
C PRO A 100 -4.05 12.82 -11.93
N ALA A 101 -3.56 14.03 -11.64
CA ALA A 101 -4.23 14.98 -10.74
C ALA A 101 -5.67 15.34 -11.17
N ASN A 102 -5.95 15.31 -12.48
CA ASN A 102 -7.26 15.65 -13.06
C ASN A 102 -8.12 14.43 -13.40
N SER A 103 -7.71 13.22 -12.97
CA SER A 103 -8.45 11.99 -13.23
C SER A 103 -9.91 12.07 -12.82
N THR A 104 -10.77 11.48 -13.64
CA THR A 104 -12.18 11.22 -13.35
C THR A 104 -12.43 9.73 -13.50
N TRP A 105 -13.51 9.26 -12.86
CA TRP A 105 -13.93 7.87 -12.94
C TRP A 105 -15.33 7.83 -13.53
N ALA A 106 -15.57 6.85 -14.39
CA ALA A 106 -16.85 6.62 -15.00
C ALA A 106 -17.90 6.38 -13.90
N GLN A 107 -19.03 7.08 -13.97
CA GLN A 107 -20.06 7.04 -12.92
C GLN A 107 -20.98 5.80 -13.06
N ASP A 108 -20.86 5.02 -14.13
CA ASP A 108 -21.51 3.73 -14.33
C ASP A 108 -20.63 2.59 -13.80
N SER A 109 -20.64 2.41 -12.49
CA SER A 109 -19.91 1.33 -11.82
C SER A 109 -20.40 -0.06 -12.21
N VAL A 110 -19.48 -1.03 -12.16
CA VAL A 110 -19.78 -2.45 -12.35
C VAL A 110 -19.58 -3.20 -11.03
N THR A 111 -20.54 -4.02 -10.64
CA THR A 111 -20.36 -4.92 -9.49
C THR A 111 -19.42 -6.06 -9.84
N VAL A 112 -18.34 -6.22 -9.07
CA VAL A 112 -17.29 -7.23 -9.31
C VAL A 112 -17.23 -8.33 -8.25
N ALA A 113 -17.88 -8.15 -7.11
CA ALA A 113 -18.00 -9.16 -6.05
C ALA A 113 -19.26 -8.95 -5.20
N GLY A 114 -19.73 -10.01 -4.53
CA GLY A 114 -20.80 -9.96 -3.52
C GLY A 114 -22.25 -9.95 -4.03
N TRP A 115 -22.47 -9.73 -5.34
CA TRP A 115 -23.81 -9.79 -5.92
C TRP A 115 -24.14 -11.20 -6.42
N SER A 116 -25.18 -11.83 -5.87
CA SER A 116 -25.84 -12.96 -6.52
C SER A 116 -27.34 -12.73 -6.60
N GLU A 117 -27.87 -12.70 -7.82
CA GLU A 117 -29.23 -13.17 -8.03
C GLU A 117 -29.24 -14.67 -7.70
N GLY A 118 -29.98 -15.07 -6.66
CA GLY A 118 -30.08 -16.48 -6.25
C GLY A 118 -29.25 -16.85 -5.01
N ASP A 119 -29.71 -17.88 -4.32
CA ASP A 119 -29.45 -18.26 -2.92
C ASP A 119 -28.06 -18.84 -2.60
N ASN A 120 -27.02 -18.59 -3.40
CA ASN A 120 -25.72 -19.17 -3.11
C ASN A 120 -25.05 -18.43 -1.93
N SER A 121 -25.37 -18.87 -0.71
CA SER A 121 -24.87 -18.33 0.56
C SER A 121 -23.35 -18.19 0.60
N THR A 122 -22.62 -18.99 -0.19
CA THR A 122 -21.16 -18.92 -0.26
C THR A 122 -20.62 -17.67 -0.97
N ASN A 123 -21.41 -16.98 -1.80
CA ASN A 123 -20.98 -15.81 -2.56
C ASN A 123 -21.45 -14.46 -1.98
N GLN A 124 -22.30 -14.48 -0.96
CA GLN A 124 -22.81 -13.27 -0.35
C GLN A 124 -21.77 -12.67 0.58
N LEU A 125 -21.48 -11.38 0.41
CA LEU A 125 -20.69 -10.62 1.37
C LEU A 125 -21.59 -10.16 2.52
N LEU A 126 -21.09 -10.15 3.74
CA LEU A 126 -21.82 -9.65 4.89
C LEU A 126 -20.90 -8.82 5.78
N ASN A 127 -21.23 -7.53 5.86
CA ASN A 127 -20.43 -6.53 6.57
C ASN A 127 -18.95 -6.53 6.12
N ALA A 128 -18.72 -6.60 4.81
CA ALA A 128 -17.37 -6.65 4.25
C ALA A 128 -16.54 -5.41 4.62
N GLY A 129 -15.25 -5.62 4.83
CA GLY A 129 -14.31 -4.61 5.34
C GLY A 129 -13.24 -4.23 4.33
N GLY A 130 -11.99 -4.38 4.72
CA GLY A 130 -10.85 -4.09 3.87
C GLY A 130 -10.66 -5.14 2.77
N LEU A 131 -10.03 -4.71 1.67
CA LEU A 131 -9.68 -5.55 0.54
C LEU A 131 -8.35 -5.11 -0.06
N PHE A 132 -7.80 -5.97 -0.91
CA PHE A 132 -6.82 -5.58 -1.91
C PHE A 132 -7.22 -6.12 -3.28
N VAL A 133 -6.64 -5.53 -4.33
CA VAL A 133 -6.79 -5.97 -5.71
C VAL A 133 -5.41 -6.37 -6.24
N ASP A 134 -5.30 -7.59 -6.76
CA ASP A 134 -4.08 -8.08 -7.39
C ASP A 134 -3.89 -7.54 -8.81
N ASP A 135 -2.72 -7.85 -9.36
CA ASP A 135 -2.29 -7.40 -10.68
C ASP A 135 -3.12 -8.00 -11.83
N ASP A 136 -3.78 -9.12 -11.58
CA ASP A 136 -4.72 -9.77 -12.50
C ASP A 136 -6.19 -9.35 -12.25
N GLU A 137 -6.38 -8.27 -11.48
CA GLU A 137 -7.67 -7.75 -11.02
C GLU A 137 -8.47 -8.73 -10.13
N THR A 138 -7.81 -9.72 -9.52
CA THR A 138 -8.44 -10.54 -8.48
C THR A 138 -8.69 -9.69 -7.25
N VAL A 139 -9.95 -9.66 -6.81
CA VAL A 139 -10.38 -8.96 -5.59
C VAL A 139 -10.31 -9.93 -4.42
N VAL A 140 -9.59 -9.59 -3.36
CA VAL A 140 -9.52 -10.38 -2.11
C VAL A 140 -10.00 -9.51 -0.95
N ILE A 141 -11.03 -9.95 -0.24
CA ILE A 141 -11.77 -9.12 0.71
C ILE A 141 -12.00 -9.83 2.04
N ALA A 142 -11.97 -9.05 3.12
CA ALA A 142 -12.41 -9.48 4.43
C ALA A 142 -13.95 -9.45 4.51
N ASP A 143 -14.55 -10.64 4.62
CA ASP A 143 -15.99 -10.84 4.74
C ASP A 143 -16.34 -11.08 6.21
N SER A 144 -16.42 -9.97 6.95
CA SER A 144 -16.32 -9.94 8.41
C SER A 144 -17.35 -10.84 9.09
N TRP A 145 -18.64 -10.70 8.77
CA TRP A 145 -19.69 -11.45 9.47
C TRP A 145 -19.85 -12.90 8.99
N ASN A 146 -19.21 -13.26 7.88
CA ASN A 146 -19.04 -14.66 7.49
C ASN A 146 -17.70 -15.25 7.98
N HIS A 147 -16.92 -14.47 8.73
CA HIS A 147 -15.69 -14.89 9.40
C HIS A 147 -14.69 -15.55 8.45
N ARG A 148 -14.46 -14.91 7.29
CA ARG A 148 -13.62 -15.47 6.22
C ARG A 148 -12.96 -14.38 5.39
N ILE A 149 -11.91 -14.77 4.68
CA ILE A 149 -11.37 -14.04 3.54
C ILE A 149 -11.78 -14.77 2.28
N ILE A 150 -12.30 -14.05 1.29
CA ILE A 150 -12.80 -14.62 0.04
C ILE A 150 -12.21 -13.84 -1.14
N GLN A 151 -11.92 -14.54 -2.24
CA GLN A 151 -11.39 -13.95 -3.47
C GLN A 151 -12.35 -14.11 -4.65
N TRP A 152 -12.43 -13.10 -5.52
CA TRP A 152 -13.11 -13.15 -6.81
C TRP A 152 -12.10 -12.86 -7.92
N LYS A 153 -11.86 -13.85 -8.77
CA LYS A 153 -11.05 -13.68 -9.98
C LYS A 153 -11.85 -12.92 -11.03
N LYS A 154 -11.19 -12.05 -11.79
CA LYS A 154 -11.83 -11.31 -12.89
C LYS A 154 -12.55 -12.25 -13.86
N GLY A 155 -13.84 -11.97 -14.10
CA GLY A 155 -14.68 -12.75 -15.02
C GLY A 155 -15.29 -14.02 -14.42
N TYR A 156 -15.00 -14.36 -13.16
CA TYR A 156 -15.62 -15.48 -12.46
C TYR A 156 -16.83 -14.99 -11.66
N ALA A 157 -17.94 -15.73 -11.75
CA ALA A 157 -19.17 -15.41 -11.02
C ALA A 157 -19.10 -15.73 -9.51
N ASN A 158 -18.30 -16.72 -9.14
CA ASN A 158 -18.25 -17.26 -7.78
C ASN A 158 -16.92 -16.94 -7.10
N GLY A 159 -16.99 -16.63 -5.81
CA GLY A 159 -15.83 -16.41 -4.97
C GLY A 159 -15.24 -17.73 -4.46
N GLN A 160 -13.99 -17.66 -3.99
CA GLN A 160 -13.29 -18.78 -3.38
C GLN A 160 -12.75 -18.37 -2.01
N VAL A 161 -13.04 -19.15 -0.97
CA VAL A 161 -12.52 -18.88 0.38
C VAL A 161 -11.00 -19.08 0.39
N VAL A 162 -10.28 -18.06 0.85
CA VAL A 162 -8.81 -18.04 1.00
C VAL A 162 -8.41 -18.42 2.44
N ALA A 163 -9.16 -17.93 3.43
CA ALA A 163 -8.91 -18.17 4.85
C ALA A 163 -10.22 -18.16 5.65
N GLY A 164 -10.28 -18.92 6.75
CA GLY A 164 -11.48 -19.05 7.57
C GLY A 164 -12.61 -19.80 6.86
N GLY A 165 -13.87 -19.38 7.11
CA GLY A 165 -15.06 -19.99 6.49
C GLY A 165 -15.50 -21.34 7.07
N ASN A 166 -14.90 -21.76 8.20
CA ASN A 166 -15.25 -22.97 8.95
C ASN A 166 -15.77 -22.60 10.35
N ASP A 167 -16.80 -21.75 10.37
CA ASP A 167 -17.34 -21.05 11.54
C ASP A 167 -16.36 -20.07 12.21
N LYS A 168 -16.91 -19.20 13.06
CA LYS A 168 -16.10 -18.34 13.92
C LYS A 168 -15.39 -19.14 15.01
N GLY A 169 -14.18 -18.73 15.36
CA GLY A 169 -13.50 -19.26 16.53
C GLY A 169 -12.03 -18.88 16.61
N ILE A 170 -11.38 -19.36 17.67
CA ILE A 170 -9.99 -19.00 18.03
C ILE A 170 -8.94 -19.92 17.42
N ARG A 171 -9.34 -21.05 16.81
CA ARG A 171 -8.40 -22.00 16.22
C ARG A 171 -7.62 -21.37 15.08
N LEU A 172 -6.50 -21.99 14.71
CA LEU A 172 -5.65 -21.48 13.62
C LEU A 172 -6.30 -21.66 12.25
N ASP A 173 -7.30 -22.53 12.09
CA ASP A 173 -8.10 -22.70 10.88
C ASP A 173 -9.36 -21.81 10.83
N GLN A 174 -9.56 -20.95 11.83
CA GLN A 174 -10.75 -20.11 11.99
C GLN A 174 -10.38 -18.63 12.09
N LEU A 175 -11.33 -17.78 11.69
CA LEU A 175 -11.30 -16.33 11.89
C LEU A 175 -12.52 -15.92 12.72
N ASN A 176 -12.54 -14.70 13.24
CA ASN A 176 -13.66 -14.15 13.99
C ASN A 176 -13.78 -12.63 13.73
N GLU A 177 -14.57 -12.32 12.70
CA GLU A 177 -14.78 -10.98 12.14
C GLU A 177 -13.47 -10.31 11.72
N PRO A 178 -12.84 -10.84 10.66
CA PRO A 178 -11.70 -10.15 10.08
C PRO A 178 -12.15 -8.81 9.49
N THR A 179 -11.43 -7.74 9.78
CA THR A 179 -11.80 -6.38 9.35
C THR A 179 -11.01 -5.89 8.14
N ASP A 180 -9.79 -6.39 7.97
CA ASP A 180 -8.89 -5.94 6.91
C ASP A 180 -7.95 -7.07 6.48
N VAL A 181 -7.52 -7.00 5.23
CA VAL A 181 -6.62 -7.96 4.60
C VAL A 181 -5.71 -7.28 3.59
N LEU A 182 -4.41 -7.60 3.62
CA LEU A 182 -3.44 -7.17 2.61
C LEU A 182 -2.65 -8.35 2.06
N ALA A 183 -2.08 -8.17 0.88
CA ALA A 183 -1.19 -9.14 0.25
C ALA A 183 0.27 -8.90 0.65
N ASP A 184 0.93 -9.94 1.10
CA ASP A 184 2.39 -10.05 1.08
C ASP A 184 2.81 -10.85 -0.15
N LYS A 185 3.10 -10.14 -1.25
CA LYS A 185 3.46 -10.74 -2.55
C LYS A 185 4.77 -11.51 -2.51
N GLU A 186 5.73 -11.08 -1.68
CA GLU A 186 7.02 -11.75 -1.54
C GLU A 186 6.89 -13.18 -1.01
N THR A 187 5.85 -13.44 -0.22
CA THR A 187 5.63 -14.76 0.36
C THR A 187 4.31 -15.41 -0.03
N ASP A 188 3.63 -14.84 -1.04
CA ASP A 188 2.33 -15.25 -1.51
C ASP A 188 1.33 -15.51 -0.37
N SER A 189 1.21 -14.54 0.52
CA SER A 189 0.42 -14.65 1.76
C SER A 189 -0.59 -13.52 1.90
N ALA A 190 -1.70 -13.81 2.58
CA ALA A 190 -2.66 -12.83 3.07
C ALA A 190 -2.33 -12.52 4.53
N ILE A 191 -2.16 -11.25 4.85
CA ILE A 191 -2.04 -10.75 6.23
C ILE A 191 -3.40 -10.22 6.63
N ILE A 192 -3.97 -10.75 7.71
CA ILE A 192 -5.37 -10.59 8.06
C ILE A 192 -5.45 -10.04 9.47
N CYS A 193 -6.19 -8.96 9.65
CA CYS A 193 -6.60 -8.51 10.97
C CYS A 193 -7.82 -9.33 11.39
N ASP A 194 -7.67 -10.14 12.44
CA ASP A 194 -8.69 -11.01 13.00
C ASP A 194 -9.18 -10.39 14.33
N GLN A 195 -10.02 -9.35 14.20
CA GLN A 195 -10.28 -8.36 15.24
C GLN A 195 -10.75 -8.99 16.57
N TRP A 196 -11.82 -9.81 16.55
CA TRP A 196 -12.35 -10.35 17.82
C TRP A 196 -11.45 -11.39 18.46
N ASN A 197 -10.62 -12.06 17.68
CA ASN A 197 -9.56 -12.92 18.22
C ASN A 197 -8.34 -12.12 18.68
N ARG A 198 -8.35 -10.79 18.49
CA ARG A 198 -7.33 -9.84 18.93
C ARG A 198 -5.93 -10.21 18.42
N ARG A 199 -5.84 -10.55 17.13
CA ARG A 199 -4.60 -11.02 16.50
C ARG A 199 -4.51 -10.59 15.05
N VAL A 200 -3.28 -10.51 14.55
CA VAL A 200 -2.99 -10.46 13.11
C VAL A 200 -2.41 -11.81 12.71
N VAL A 201 -3.00 -12.43 11.70
CA VAL A 201 -2.60 -13.74 11.19
C VAL A 201 -2.14 -13.68 9.76
N ARG A 202 -1.25 -14.61 9.40
CA ARG A 202 -0.78 -14.83 8.05
C ARG A 202 -1.30 -16.15 7.52
N TRP A 203 -1.82 -16.13 6.29
CA TRP A 203 -2.30 -17.32 5.59
C TRP A 203 -1.64 -17.42 4.22
N SER A 204 -1.26 -18.62 3.77
CA SER A 204 -0.87 -18.77 2.36
C SER A 204 -2.07 -18.60 1.45
N ARG A 205 -1.89 -17.88 0.34
CA ARG A 205 -2.94 -17.66 -0.65
C ARG A 205 -3.10 -18.82 -1.63
N HIS A 206 -2.01 -19.49 -2.00
CA HIS A 206 -2.05 -20.56 -3.01
C HIS A 206 -1.42 -21.89 -2.57
N ASN A 207 -0.60 -21.95 -1.52
CA ASN A 207 0.13 -23.18 -1.14
C ASN A 207 -0.65 -24.12 -0.19
N GLY A 208 -1.97 -23.94 -0.04
CA GLY A 208 -2.85 -24.96 0.56
C GLY A 208 -2.75 -25.16 2.07
N THR A 209 -2.11 -24.25 2.82
CA THR A 209 -2.17 -24.28 4.29
C THR A 209 -3.59 -23.97 4.76
N LYS A 210 -4.22 -24.91 5.47
CA LYS A 210 -5.57 -24.71 6.03
C LYS A 210 -5.60 -23.91 7.33
N GLN A 211 -4.44 -23.53 7.84
CA GLN A 211 -4.27 -22.84 9.11
C GLN A 211 -3.40 -21.60 8.93
N GLY A 212 -3.72 -20.55 9.65
CA GLY A 212 -2.95 -19.33 9.75
C GLY A 212 -1.84 -19.41 10.80
N GLU A 213 -0.83 -18.59 10.60
CA GLU A 213 0.26 -18.31 11.54
C GLU A 213 -0.05 -17.01 12.28
N ILE A 214 0.03 -16.99 13.61
CA ILE A 214 -0.15 -15.75 14.38
C ILE A 214 1.14 -14.92 14.25
N LEU A 215 1.02 -13.72 13.69
CA LEU A 215 2.12 -12.76 13.61
C LEU A 215 2.16 -11.82 14.81
N ILE A 216 0.98 -11.35 15.24
CA ILE A 216 0.82 -10.39 16.32
C ILE A 216 -0.36 -10.85 17.18
N ASP A 217 -0.18 -10.91 18.49
CA ASP A 217 -1.23 -11.24 19.45
C ASP A 217 -1.56 -10.06 20.37
N ASN A 218 -2.69 -10.17 21.08
CA ASN A 218 -3.18 -9.18 22.03
C ASN A 218 -3.27 -7.73 21.47
N ILE A 219 -3.74 -7.62 20.24
CA ILE A 219 -3.99 -6.36 19.55
C ILE A 219 -5.45 -6.28 19.11
N ASP A 220 -6.16 -5.20 19.42
CA ASP A 220 -7.50 -4.96 18.86
C ASP A 220 -7.33 -4.30 17.49
N CYS A 221 -6.81 -5.09 16.54
CA CYS A 221 -6.50 -4.61 15.21
C CYS A 221 -7.78 -4.16 14.49
N TYR A 222 -7.68 -3.17 13.61
CA TYR A 222 -8.76 -2.82 12.69
C TYR A 222 -8.29 -2.69 11.25
N GLY A 223 -7.29 -1.85 11.01
CA GLY A 223 -6.68 -1.60 9.70
C GLY A 223 -5.25 -2.11 9.64
N LEU A 224 -4.83 -2.51 8.45
CA LEU A 224 -3.50 -2.98 8.14
C LEU A 224 -2.87 -2.16 7.02
N ALA A 225 -1.56 -1.95 7.10
CA ALA A 225 -0.75 -1.49 5.98
C ALA A 225 0.61 -2.19 6.00
N MET A 226 1.28 -2.28 4.86
CA MET A 226 2.63 -2.84 4.76
C MET A 226 3.49 -1.95 3.87
N ASP A 227 4.72 -1.66 4.31
CA ASP A 227 5.67 -0.88 3.52
C ASP A 227 6.56 -1.78 2.63
N ASP A 228 7.40 -1.15 1.81
CA ASP A 228 8.33 -1.83 0.89
C ASP A 228 9.45 -2.60 1.61
N GLN A 229 9.66 -2.33 2.89
CA GLN A 229 10.56 -3.06 3.79
C GLN A 229 9.84 -4.22 4.51
N ARG A 230 8.56 -4.47 4.18
CA ARG A 230 7.70 -5.50 4.76
C ARG A 230 7.43 -5.34 6.25
N TYR A 231 7.53 -4.11 6.78
CA TYR A 231 6.97 -3.82 8.10
C TYR A 231 5.44 -3.79 8.02
N VAL A 232 4.78 -4.45 8.97
CA VAL A 232 3.32 -4.44 9.10
C VAL A 232 2.92 -3.35 10.09
N TYR A 233 2.02 -2.48 9.67
CA TYR A 233 1.45 -1.41 10.47
C TYR A 233 0.02 -1.79 10.82
N VAL A 234 -0.35 -1.63 12.10
CA VAL A 234 -1.63 -2.05 12.63
C VAL A 234 -2.22 -0.93 13.48
N SER A 235 -3.47 -0.57 13.23
CA SER A 235 -4.23 0.32 14.11
C SER A 235 -4.79 -0.50 15.27
N ASP A 236 -4.47 -0.12 16.50
CA ASP A 236 -5.09 -0.70 17.71
C ASP A 236 -6.29 0.19 18.07
N TYR A 237 -7.47 -0.29 17.69
CA TYR A 237 -8.73 0.45 17.72
C TYR A 237 -9.10 0.93 19.13
N ARG A 238 -8.76 0.15 20.17
CA ARG A 238 -9.06 0.46 21.58
C ARG A 238 -7.94 1.15 22.33
N LYS A 239 -6.70 1.11 21.84
CA LYS A 239 -5.59 1.87 22.41
C LYS A 239 -5.33 3.21 21.74
N PHE A 240 -6.08 3.52 20.68
CA PHE A 240 -5.99 4.81 20.00
C PHE A 240 -4.59 5.10 19.45
N GLU A 241 -3.96 4.06 18.91
CA GLU A 241 -2.58 4.11 18.43
C GLU A 241 -2.40 3.29 17.16
N VAL A 242 -1.31 3.56 16.45
CA VAL A 242 -0.82 2.74 15.35
C VAL A 242 0.57 2.24 15.70
N ARG A 243 0.79 0.94 15.54
CA ARG A 243 2.08 0.29 15.78
C ARG A 243 2.64 -0.33 14.52
N ARG A 244 3.96 -0.27 14.38
CA ARG A 244 4.74 -0.91 13.31
C ARG A 244 5.47 -2.13 13.86
N TYR A 245 5.39 -3.25 13.14
CA TYR A 245 5.96 -4.54 13.51
C TYR A 245 6.90 -5.02 12.41
N GLY A 246 8.14 -5.33 12.77
CA GLY A 246 9.05 -6.14 11.95
C GLY A 246 8.74 -7.63 12.09
N LEU A 247 9.38 -8.44 11.25
CA LEU A 247 9.25 -9.88 11.32
C LEU A 247 9.72 -10.40 12.68
N GLY A 248 8.82 -11.05 13.43
CA GLY A 248 9.09 -11.59 14.76
C GLY A 248 8.93 -10.60 15.92
N ASP A 249 8.59 -9.34 15.64
CA ASP A 249 8.30 -8.35 16.69
C ASP A 249 6.99 -8.68 17.41
N LYS A 250 7.01 -8.69 18.73
CA LYS A 250 5.79 -8.92 19.55
C LYS A 250 5.11 -7.64 20.00
N ASN A 251 5.90 -6.59 20.25
CA ASN A 251 5.40 -5.36 20.89
C ASN A 251 5.14 -4.23 19.91
N GLY A 252 5.80 -4.25 18.74
CA GLY A 252 5.78 -3.16 17.77
C GLY A 252 6.35 -1.85 18.31
N ILE A 253 6.49 -0.87 17.42
CA ILE A 253 6.93 0.49 17.73
C ILE A 253 5.74 1.42 17.50
N LEU A 254 5.43 2.29 18.47
CA LEU A 254 4.42 3.33 18.32
C LEU A 254 4.83 4.31 17.22
N VAL A 255 3.95 4.52 16.23
CA VAL A 255 4.23 5.40 15.07
C VAL A 255 3.15 6.47 14.82
N ALA A 256 1.98 6.36 15.44
CA ALA A 256 0.95 7.40 15.46
C ALA A 256 0.04 7.25 16.68
N GLY A 257 -0.50 8.36 17.20
CA GLY A 257 -1.37 8.37 18.38
C GLY A 257 -0.67 7.96 19.68
N GLY A 258 -1.36 7.22 20.55
CA GLY A 258 -0.80 6.69 21.80
C GLY A 258 -0.76 7.67 22.98
N ASN A 259 -1.30 8.89 22.82
CA ASN A 259 -1.39 9.91 23.86
C ASN A 259 -2.81 10.09 24.43
N GLY A 260 -3.58 9.00 24.47
CA GLY A 260 -5.00 9.00 24.89
C GLY A 260 -5.98 9.29 23.76
N ASP A 261 -7.28 9.18 24.04
CA ASP A 261 -8.33 9.58 23.11
C ASP A 261 -8.60 11.08 23.19
N GLY A 262 -8.59 11.73 22.03
CA GLY A 262 -8.87 13.16 21.96
C GLY A 262 -8.56 13.75 20.59
N ILE A 263 -8.66 15.08 20.50
CA ILE A 263 -8.58 15.82 19.24
C ILE A 263 -7.21 16.46 18.99
N ASP A 264 -6.29 16.36 19.96
CA ASP A 264 -4.95 16.94 19.81
C ASP A 264 -4.17 16.24 18.69
N LEU A 265 -3.11 16.87 18.20
CA LEU A 265 -2.35 16.35 17.05
C LEU A 265 -1.55 15.08 17.38
N GLY A 266 -1.31 14.80 18.66
CA GLY A 266 -0.72 13.54 19.12
C GLY A 266 -1.74 12.44 19.48
N GLN A 267 -3.04 12.70 19.29
CA GLN A 267 -4.13 11.83 19.72
C GLN A 267 -4.96 11.32 18.53
N LEU A 268 -5.58 10.16 18.74
CA LEU A 268 -6.51 9.52 17.81
C LEU A 268 -7.76 9.09 18.59
N LYS A 269 -8.86 8.85 17.88
CA LYS A 269 -10.10 8.31 18.44
C LYS A 269 -10.68 7.27 17.50
N PHE A 270 -10.58 6.01 17.93
CA PHE A 270 -10.95 4.82 17.16
C PHE A 270 -10.29 4.78 15.76
N PRO A 271 -8.94 4.74 15.69
CA PRO A 271 -8.25 4.70 14.41
C PRO A 271 -8.60 3.43 13.65
N SER A 272 -9.15 3.58 12.46
CA SER A 272 -9.68 2.47 11.66
C SER A 272 -8.69 2.01 10.59
N TYR A 273 -8.79 2.54 9.37
CA TYR A 273 -7.92 2.18 8.25
C TYR A 273 -6.62 2.98 8.22
N LEU A 274 -5.62 2.40 7.54
CA LEU A 274 -4.28 2.94 7.44
C LEU A 274 -3.78 2.92 6.00
N PHE A 275 -2.86 3.83 5.69
CA PHE A 275 -2.01 3.76 4.51
C PHE A 275 -0.59 4.18 4.89
N VAL A 276 0.42 3.55 4.29
CA VAL A 276 1.83 3.90 4.51
C VAL A 276 2.48 4.20 3.16
N ASP A 277 3.06 5.39 3.02
CA ASP A 277 3.76 5.79 1.81
C ASP A 277 5.22 5.29 1.79
N ARG A 278 5.91 5.49 0.65
CA ARG A 278 7.33 5.08 0.48
C ARG A 278 8.31 5.85 1.37
N GLN A 279 7.89 6.95 1.98
CA GLN A 279 8.69 7.67 2.98
C GLN A 279 8.41 7.17 4.40
N GLN A 280 7.59 6.11 4.54
CA GLN A 280 7.10 5.56 5.80
C GLN A 280 6.31 6.59 6.61
N ASN A 281 5.62 7.52 5.93
CA ASN A 281 4.62 8.34 6.59
C ASN A 281 3.34 7.52 6.74
N VAL A 282 2.70 7.63 7.90
CA VAL A 282 1.51 6.86 8.27
C VAL A 282 0.29 7.75 8.17
N TYR A 283 -0.67 7.36 7.34
CA TYR A 283 -1.97 8.00 7.19
C TYR A 283 -3.00 7.17 7.94
N VAL A 284 -3.86 7.83 8.72
CA VAL A 284 -4.79 7.19 9.65
C VAL A 284 -6.17 7.82 9.53
N SER A 285 -7.18 6.97 9.47
CA SER A 285 -8.57 7.37 9.57
C SER A 285 -8.94 7.50 11.03
N ASP A 286 -8.97 8.75 11.48
CA ASP A 286 -9.31 9.12 12.84
C ASP A 286 -10.84 9.27 12.94
N GLU A 287 -11.49 8.11 12.91
CA GLU A 287 -12.91 7.92 12.59
C GLU A 287 -13.84 8.84 13.41
N TYR A 288 -13.67 8.86 14.74
CA TYR A 288 -14.55 9.60 15.64
C TYR A 288 -14.12 11.04 15.89
N ASN A 289 -13.02 11.47 15.27
CA ASN A 289 -12.63 12.86 15.17
C ASN A 289 -12.88 13.43 13.76
N PHE A 290 -13.50 12.65 12.86
CA PHE A 290 -13.99 13.11 11.56
C PHE A 290 -12.89 13.72 10.68
N ARG A 291 -11.71 13.12 10.71
CA ARG A 291 -10.52 13.62 10.02
C ARG A 291 -9.61 12.50 9.56
N LEU A 292 -8.77 12.82 8.58
CA LEU A 292 -7.60 12.01 8.24
C LEU A 292 -6.34 12.70 8.75
N MET A 293 -5.48 11.90 9.39
CA MET A 293 -4.25 12.37 9.99
C MET A 293 -3.04 11.71 9.32
N LYS A 294 -1.95 12.46 9.13
CA LYS A 294 -0.67 11.99 8.62
C LYS A 294 0.42 12.19 9.66
N TRP A 295 1.16 11.14 10.01
CA TRP A 295 2.42 11.24 10.75
C TRP A 295 3.59 11.06 9.80
N ASN A 296 4.51 12.02 9.80
CA ASN A 296 5.80 11.78 9.16
C ASN A 296 6.62 10.78 10.00
N LYS A 297 7.51 10.01 9.37
CA LYS A 297 8.34 9.03 10.09
C LYS A 297 9.06 9.67 11.29
N GLY A 298 8.79 9.16 12.49
CA GLY A 298 9.39 9.62 13.75
C GLY A 298 8.75 10.87 14.36
N ALA A 299 7.68 11.41 13.77
CA ALA A 299 6.95 12.52 14.35
C ALA A 299 6.15 12.08 15.58
N ILE A 300 6.05 12.97 16.58
CA ILE A 300 5.23 12.78 17.78
C ILE A 300 3.79 13.27 17.58
N GLU A 301 3.58 14.20 16.66
CA GLU A 301 2.30 14.80 16.31
C GLU A 301 2.03 14.61 14.81
N GLY A 302 0.76 14.47 14.48
CA GLY A 302 0.27 14.33 13.12
C GLY A 302 -0.17 15.65 12.50
N ILE A 303 -0.51 15.57 11.23
CA ILE A 303 -1.00 16.68 10.41
C ILE A 303 -2.38 16.29 9.89
N VAL A 304 -3.38 17.16 10.06
CA VAL A 304 -4.69 16.96 9.42
C VAL A 304 -4.53 17.13 7.91
N VAL A 305 -4.83 16.09 7.14
CA VAL A 305 -4.70 16.10 5.67
C VAL A 305 -6.05 16.11 4.95
N ALA A 306 -7.14 15.73 5.63
CA ALA A 306 -8.51 15.87 5.15
C ALA A 306 -9.50 15.94 6.34
N GLY A 307 -10.65 16.58 6.16
CA GLY A 307 -11.65 16.75 7.22
C GLY A 307 -11.19 17.67 8.37
N GLY A 308 -11.66 17.37 9.59
CA GLY A 308 -11.27 18.11 10.82
C GLY A 308 -12.11 19.35 11.12
N TYR A 309 -13.19 19.60 10.36
CA TYR A 309 -14.12 20.72 10.56
C TYR A 309 -15.46 20.25 11.13
N GLY A 310 -15.42 19.22 11.98
CA GLY A 310 -16.60 18.53 12.50
C GLY A 310 -17.25 17.59 11.49
N ILE A 311 -18.27 16.87 11.97
CA ILE A 311 -19.08 15.96 11.16
C ILE A 311 -19.98 16.74 10.20
N GLY A 312 -20.13 16.24 8.97
CA GLY A 312 -21.01 16.82 7.96
C GLY A 312 -20.55 16.56 6.54
N ASN A 313 -21.39 16.98 5.59
CA ASN A 313 -21.23 16.67 4.17
C ASN A 313 -20.64 17.83 3.33
N ALA A 314 -20.16 18.91 3.96
CA ALA A 314 -19.46 19.97 3.24
C ALA A 314 -18.16 19.44 2.58
N SER A 315 -17.63 20.16 1.59
CA SER A 315 -16.37 19.80 0.93
C SER A 315 -15.16 19.84 1.87
N THR A 316 -15.27 20.48 3.04
CA THR A 316 -14.23 20.51 4.08
C THR A 316 -14.42 19.44 5.15
N GLN A 317 -15.54 18.73 5.15
CA GLN A 317 -15.96 17.83 6.24
C GLN A 317 -15.92 16.37 5.80
N LEU A 318 -15.83 15.50 6.79
CA LEU A 318 -15.94 14.04 6.67
C LEU A 318 -16.87 13.56 7.79
N SER A 319 -17.49 12.40 7.59
CA SER A 319 -18.39 11.77 8.54
C SER A 319 -18.03 10.27 8.65
N TYR A 320 -17.39 9.93 9.77
CA TYR A 320 -16.85 8.59 10.08
C TYR A 320 -15.92 8.04 8.97
N PRO A 321 -14.83 8.73 8.61
CA PRO A 321 -13.96 8.28 7.51
C PRO A 321 -13.38 6.88 7.76
N LYS A 322 -13.39 6.04 6.73
CA LYS A 322 -12.91 4.65 6.75
C LYS A 322 -11.73 4.46 5.81
N GLY A 323 -11.84 3.67 4.74
CA GLY A 323 -10.71 3.31 3.88
C GLY A 323 -9.96 4.53 3.35
N ILE A 324 -8.63 4.38 3.25
CA ILE A 324 -7.71 5.42 2.77
C ILE A 324 -6.84 4.82 1.68
N PHE A 325 -6.57 5.63 0.66
CA PHE A 325 -5.51 5.38 -0.30
C PHE A 325 -4.78 6.69 -0.55
N VAL A 326 -3.46 6.63 -0.73
CA VAL A 326 -2.66 7.80 -1.10
C VAL A 326 -1.87 7.47 -2.36
N ASP A 327 -2.02 8.29 -3.40
CA ASP A 327 -1.30 8.09 -4.65
C ASP A 327 0.16 8.58 -4.56
N MET A 328 0.92 8.39 -5.65
CA MET A 328 2.32 8.83 -5.73
C MET A 328 2.50 10.36 -5.74
N LEU A 329 1.45 11.12 -5.99
CA LEU A 329 1.45 12.58 -5.93
C LEU A 329 1.14 13.08 -4.50
N GLY A 330 0.74 12.18 -3.59
CA GLY A 330 0.31 12.50 -2.23
C GLY A 330 -1.16 12.90 -2.13
N THR A 331 -1.96 12.68 -3.19
CA THR A 331 -3.42 12.86 -3.15
C THR A 331 -4.02 11.80 -2.25
N VAL A 332 -4.85 12.23 -1.31
CA VAL A 332 -5.55 11.36 -0.36
C VAL A 332 -6.95 11.06 -0.90
N TYR A 333 -7.31 9.79 -0.93
CA TYR A 333 -8.63 9.28 -1.25
C TYR A 333 -9.23 8.66 0.01
N VAL A 334 -10.48 8.99 0.30
CA VAL A 334 -11.13 8.58 1.55
C VAL A 334 -12.57 8.15 1.32
N ALA A 335 -12.94 7.03 1.96
CA ALA A 335 -14.31 6.59 2.05
C ALA A 335 -14.96 7.40 3.18
N ASP A 336 -15.76 8.38 2.80
CA ASP A 336 -16.58 9.16 3.70
C ASP A 336 -17.85 8.36 3.98
N ASN A 337 -17.73 7.43 4.94
CA ASN A 337 -18.62 6.30 5.13
C ASN A 337 -20.07 6.72 5.38
N TRP A 338 -20.28 7.64 6.31
CA TRP A 338 -21.62 8.04 6.71
C TRP A 338 -22.29 8.95 5.67
N ASP A 339 -21.50 9.69 4.88
CA ASP A 339 -21.99 10.51 3.78
C ASP A 339 -22.04 9.76 2.43
N HIS A 340 -21.81 8.44 2.44
CA HIS A 340 -22.00 7.53 1.32
C HIS A 340 -21.26 7.97 0.04
N ARG A 341 -20.02 8.41 0.20
CA ARG A 341 -19.21 8.97 -0.89
C ARG A 341 -17.73 8.65 -0.74
N VAL A 342 -17.01 8.75 -1.85
CA VAL A 342 -15.56 8.72 -1.89
C VAL A 342 -15.08 10.11 -2.28
N MET A 343 -14.18 10.66 -1.48
CA MET A 343 -13.65 12.00 -1.65
C MET A 343 -12.16 11.96 -1.95
N ARG A 344 -11.68 12.91 -2.78
CA ARG A 344 -10.25 13.14 -3.05
C ARG A 344 -9.78 14.48 -2.48
N TRP A 345 -8.56 14.50 -1.95
CA TRP A 345 -7.84 15.69 -1.49
C TRP A 345 -6.42 15.69 -2.05
N PRO A 346 -6.14 16.56 -3.04
CA PRO A 346 -4.76 16.83 -3.45
C PRO A 346 -3.92 17.38 -2.28
N PRO A 347 -2.59 17.22 -2.31
CA PRO A 347 -1.71 17.77 -1.27
C PRO A 347 -1.97 19.26 -1.04
N GLY A 348 -2.19 19.65 0.22
CA GLY A 348 -2.42 21.05 0.60
C GLY A 348 -3.81 21.61 0.28
N ALA A 349 -4.69 20.82 -0.34
CA ALA A 349 -6.06 21.22 -0.62
C ALA A 349 -6.82 21.54 0.68
N LYS A 350 -7.60 22.63 0.65
CA LYS A 350 -8.47 23.01 1.78
C LYS A 350 -9.84 22.35 1.73
N GLN A 351 -10.22 21.83 0.58
CA GLN A 351 -11.51 21.20 0.31
C GLN A 351 -11.29 19.98 -0.57
N GLY A 352 -12.12 18.95 -0.36
CA GLY A 352 -12.14 17.75 -1.14
C GLY A 352 -13.15 17.84 -2.28
N ALA A 353 -13.04 16.89 -3.19
CA ALA A 353 -14.01 16.70 -4.26
C ALA A 353 -14.54 15.27 -4.22
N VAL A 354 -15.85 15.10 -4.41
CA VAL A 354 -16.47 13.78 -4.58
C VAL A 354 -16.02 13.20 -5.92
N ILE A 355 -15.57 11.94 -5.91
CA ILE A 355 -15.16 11.21 -7.13
C ILE A 355 -16.06 10.02 -7.45
N ALA A 356 -16.73 9.48 -6.43
CA ALA A 356 -17.74 8.44 -6.54
C ALA A 356 -18.71 8.55 -5.36
N GLY A 357 -19.94 8.08 -5.52
CA GLY A 357 -21.01 8.23 -4.53
C GLY A 357 -21.52 9.66 -4.42
N GLY A 358 -22.03 10.01 -3.24
CA GLY A 358 -22.59 11.35 -2.99
C GLY A 358 -23.97 11.60 -3.60
N ASN A 359 -24.55 10.58 -4.24
CA ASN A 359 -25.90 10.61 -4.83
C ASN A 359 -26.95 9.96 -3.90
N GLY A 360 -26.70 10.04 -2.60
CA GLY A 360 -27.54 9.45 -1.55
C GLY A 360 -27.31 7.96 -1.30
N TYR A 361 -27.90 7.49 -0.20
CA TYR A 361 -27.99 6.06 0.13
C TYR A 361 -28.80 5.32 -0.93
N GLY A 362 -28.28 4.22 -1.49
CA GLY A 362 -29.03 3.45 -2.48
C GLY A 362 -28.24 2.33 -3.16
N LEU A 363 -28.91 1.65 -4.10
CA LEU A 363 -28.40 0.49 -4.84
C LEU A 363 -27.97 0.82 -6.28
N GLY A 364 -28.23 2.05 -6.75
CA GLY A 364 -27.89 2.47 -8.11
C GLY A 364 -26.38 2.42 -8.39
N ALA A 365 -26.03 2.50 -9.67
CA ALA A 365 -24.65 2.80 -10.06
C ALA A 365 -24.27 4.15 -9.43
N ASN A 366 -23.12 4.19 -8.75
CA ASN A 366 -22.65 5.39 -8.03
C ASN A 366 -23.54 5.87 -6.86
N GLN A 367 -24.30 4.95 -6.25
CA GLN A 367 -24.87 5.10 -4.91
C GLN A 367 -24.24 4.05 -3.99
N PHE A 368 -24.04 4.42 -2.73
CA PHE A 368 -23.43 3.56 -1.72
C PHE A 368 -24.29 3.48 -0.47
N ALA A 369 -24.07 2.42 0.30
CA ALA A 369 -24.54 2.21 1.65
C ALA A 369 -23.31 1.92 2.52
N TYR A 370 -22.81 2.96 3.18
CA TYR A 370 -21.64 2.92 4.08
C TYR A 370 -20.36 2.38 3.41
N PRO A 371 -19.74 3.11 2.45
CA PRO A 371 -18.54 2.65 1.77
C PRO A 371 -17.34 2.53 2.72
N VAL A 372 -16.48 1.53 2.52
CA VAL A 372 -15.37 1.22 3.44
C VAL A 372 -14.02 1.12 2.73
N GLY A 373 -13.60 -0.06 2.27
CA GLY A 373 -12.32 -0.24 1.55
C GLY A 373 -12.36 0.39 0.16
N LEU A 374 -11.25 1.03 -0.26
CA LEU A 374 -11.18 1.74 -1.54
C LEU A 374 -9.87 1.61 -2.35
N PRO A 375 -9.29 0.42 -2.56
CA PRO A 375 -8.03 0.32 -3.30
C PRO A 375 -8.20 0.68 -4.78
N PHE A 376 -7.07 0.99 -5.40
CA PHE A 376 -6.93 1.13 -6.84
C PHE A 376 -6.15 -0.05 -7.42
N ASP A 377 -6.54 -0.49 -8.61
CA ASP A 377 -5.73 -1.43 -9.39
C ASP A 377 -4.56 -0.73 -10.11
N ARG A 378 -3.71 -1.49 -10.81
CA ARG A 378 -2.58 -0.94 -11.58
C ARG A 378 -2.98 -0.02 -12.73
N ASN A 379 -4.21 -0.13 -13.22
CA ASN A 379 -4.75 0.69 -14.30
C ASN A 379 -5.40 1.98 -13.75
N GLY A 380 -5.43 2.17 -12.43
CA GLY A 380 -6.05 3.32 -11.78
C GLY A 380 -7.58 3.21 -11.62
N ASN A 381 -8.16 2.02 -11.83
CA ASN A 381 -9.57 1.80 -11.56
C ASN A 381 -9.81 1.76 -10.05
N LEU A 382 -10.87 2.43 -9.60
CA LEU A 382 -11.27 2.49 -8.20
C LEU A 382 -12.20 1.33 -7.87
N TYR A 383 -11.91 0.60 -6.80
CA TYR A 383 -12.79 -0.44 -6.24
C TYR A 383 -13.32 0.04 -4.90
N VAL A 384 -14.63 -0.02 -4.66
CA VAL A 384 -15.25 0.43 -3.41
C VAL A 384 -16.04 -0.70 -2.79
N VAL A 385 -15.77 -1.02 -1.52
CA VAL A 385 -16.64 -1.89 -0.71
C VAL A 385 -17.86 -1.11 -0.33
N ASP A 386 -18.99 -1.52 -0.89
CA ASP A 386 -20.30 -0.97 -0.61
C ASP A 386 -20.96 -1.84 0.46
N GLN A 387 -20.52 -1.66 1.71
CA GLN A 387 -20.62 -2.65 2.80
C GLN A 387 -22.03 -3.14 3.07
N PHE A 388 -22.99 -2.21 3.18
CA PHE A 388 -24.39 -2.54 3.50
C PHE A 388 -25.20 -2.95 2.29
N ASN A 389 -24.70 -2.69 1.08
CA ASN A 389 -25.24 -3.26 -0.15
C ASN A 389 -24.57 -4.60 -0.51
N HIS A 390 -23.67 -5.11 0.35
CA HIS A 390 -23.09 -6.45 0.24
C HIS A 390 -22.34 -6.68 -1.08
N ARG A 391 -21.70 -5.65 -1.62
CA ARG A 391 -21.03 -5.72 -2.93
C ARG A 391 -19.72 -4.95 -2.98
N VAL A 392 -18.93 -5.24 -4.01
CA VAL A 392 -17.78 -4.40 -4.42
C VAL A 392 -18.08 -3.79 -5.77
N GLN A 393 -17.98 -2.47 -5.87
CA GLN A 393 -18.20 -1.72 -7.10
C GLN A 393 -16.87 -1.26 -7.69
N ARG A 394 -16.66 -1.46 -9.00
CA ARG A 394 -15.50 -0.96 -9.74
C ARG A 394 -15.90 0.21 -10.63
N PHE A 395 -15.13 1.29 -10.56
CA PHE A 395 -15.25 2.48 -11.38
C PHE A 395 -14.01 2.59 -12.28
N SER A 396 -14.23 2.63 -13.59
CA SER A 396 -13.15 2.71 -14.57
C SER A 396 -12.55 4.11 -14.60
N LEU A 397 -11.22 4.22 -14.70
CA LEU A 397 -10.57 5.50 -14.94
C LEU A 397 -10.88 5.98 -16.39
N GLU A 398 -11.18 7.27 -16.55
CA GLU A 398 -11.49 7.91 -17.85
C GLU A 398 -10.27 8.54 -18.55
#